data_AF-A0A2V7IU13-F1
#
_entry.id   AF-A0A2V7IU13-F1
#
_cell.length_a   1.000
_cell.length_b   1.000
_cell.length_c   1.000
_cell.angle_alpha   90.00
_cell.angle_beta   90.00
_cell.angle_gamma   90.00
#
_symmetry.space_group_name_H-M   'P 1'
#
loop_
_entity.id
_entity.type
_entity.pdbx_description
1 polymer ?
#
loop_
_entity_poly.entity_id
_entity_poly.type
_entity_poly.pdbx_seq_one_letter_code
_entity_poly.pdbx_strand_id
1 'polypeptide(L)'
;MPSFLLDGRFFARFRDNDTVLVLQLGTISDRDALMQLDPTSFFFTEHYRDYPAVLIRLAEVPRSLFADVVTEARRQVAALRAARPRHKSRPGVKRRASSRPQRRLWHE
;
A
#
# COMPACT_ATOMS: atom_id res chain seq x y z
N MET A 1 -10.05 -4.97 1.67
CA MET A 1 -9.76 -3.69 2.35
C MET A 1 -8.86 -2.86 1.45
N PRO A 2 -9.23 -1.60 1.14
CA PRO A 2 -8.40 -0.73 0.30
C PRO A 2 -7.06 -0.42 0.98
N SER A 3 -6.03 -0.27 0.18
CA SER A 3 -4.67 0.10 0.62
C SER A 3 -4.30 1.45 0.01
N PHE A 4 -3.73 2.33 0.81
CA PHE A 4 -3.14 3.57 0.36
C PHE A 4 -1.69 3.30 -0.06
N LEU A 5 -1.34 3.76 -1.26
CA LEU A 5 -0.01 3.61 -1.82
C LEU A 5 0.68 4.97 -1.93
N LEU A 6 1.98 5.01 -1.65
CA LEU A 6 2.86 6.14 -1.91
C LEU A 6 3.88 5.70 -2.96
N ASP A 7 3.88 6.32 -4.13
CA ASP A 7 4.75 5.96 -5.26
C ASP A 7 4.76 4.47 -5.62
N GLY A 8 3.57 3.85 -5.57
CA GLY A 8 3.39 2.42 -5.87
C GLY A 8 3.83 1.47 -4.74
N ARG A 9 4.22 1.99 -3.58
CA ARG A 9 4.57 1.24 -2.37
C ARG A 9 3.43 1.26 -1.37
N PHE A 10 3.30 0.20 -0.58
CA PHE A 10 2.36 0.18 0.54
C PHE A 10 2.69 1.32 1.52
N PHE A 11 1.67 2.10 1.88
CA PHE A 11 1.80 3.18 2.86
C PHE A 11 0.87 2.96 4.06
N ALA A 12 -0.42 2.71 3.82
CA ALA A 12 -1.34 2.48 4.92
C ALA A 12 -2.54 1.61 4.51
N ARG A 13 -3.20 0.98 5.48
CA ARG A 13 -4.51 0.32 5.28
C ARG A 13 -5.33 0.31 6.57
N PHE A 14 -6.64 0.35 6.45
CA PHE A 14 -7.55 0.11 7.56
C PHE A 14 -7.72 -1.39 7.86
N ARG A 15 -7.98 -1.68 9.13
CA ARG A 15 -8.32 -2.99 9.69
C ARG A 15 -9.41 -2.83 10.75
N ASP A 16 -9.96 -3.97 11.18
CA ASP A 16 -10.87 -4.08 12.33
C ASP A 16 -12.01 -3.07 12.26
N ASN A 17 -12.78 -3.12 11.17
CA ASN A 17 -13.91 -2.21 10.91
C ASN A 17 -13.50 -0.72 10.94
N ASP A 18 -12.36 -0.40 10.33
CA ASP A 18 -11.81 0.95 10.22
C ASP A 18 -11.45 1.61 11.56
N THR A 19 -11.25 0.81 12.62
CA THR A 19 -10.82 1.30 13.95
C THR A 19 -9.30 1.29 14.11
N VAL A 20 -8.59 0.50 13.31
CA VAL A 20 -7.13 0.36 13.36
C VAL A 20 -6.54 0.74 12.01
N LEU A 21 -5.53 1.62 12.02
CA LEU A 21 -4.72 1.92 10.85
C LEU A 21 -3.38 1.19 10.94
N VAL A 22 -3.05 0.40 9.93
CA VAL A 22 -1.68 -0.07 9.71
C VAL A 22 -0.95 1.03 8.93
N LEU A 23 0.17 1.51 9.45
CA LEU A 23 0.99 2.54 8.83
C LEU A 23 2.42 2.04 8.62
N GLN A 24 2.93 2.22 7.40
CA GLN A 24 4.32 1.97 7.04
C GLN A 24 5.22 3.09 7.59
N LEU A 25 6.33 2.73 8.21
CA LEU A 25 7.37 3.64 8.70
C LEU A 25 8.68 3.46 7.91
N GLY A 26 9.66 4.31 8.20
CA GLY A 26 11.02 4.20 7.66
C GLY A 26 11.80 3.01 8.22
N THR A 27 11.76 2.82 9.55
CA THR A 27 12.56 1.78 10.23
C THR A 27 11.79 1.07 11.35
N ILE A 28 12.32 -0.08 11.79
CA ILE A 28 11.81 -0.79 12.97
C ILE A 28 12.05 0.03 14.25
N SER A 29 13.17 0.75 14.32
CA SER A 29 13.47 1.63 15.45
C SER A 29 12.41 2.73 15.62
N ASP A 30 11.89 3.29 14.52
CA ASP A 30 10.81 4.29 14.58
C ASP A 30 9.52 3.69 15.14
N ARG A 31 9.19 2.45 14.73
CA ARG A 31 8.04 1.71 15.28
C ARG A 31 8.19 1.52 16.78
N ASP A 32 9.35 1.04 17.22
CA ASP A 32 9.60 0.75 18.62
C ASP A 32 9.61 2.04 19.47
N ALA A 33 10.09 3.15 18.91
CA ALA A 33 10.01 4.47 19.55
C ALA A 33 8.56 4.95 19.73
N LEU A 34 7.69 4.77 18.73
CA LEU A 34 6.26 5.10 18.87
C LEU A 34 5.56 4.25 19.93
N MET A 35 5.91 2.96 20.01
CA MET A 35 5.37 2.09 21.06
C MET A 35 5.85 2.46 22.46
N GLN A 36 7.08 2.95 22.60
CA GLN A 36 7.59 3.46 23.88
C GLN A 36 6.94 4.80 24.24
N LEU A 37 6.67 5.65 23.24
CA LEU A 37 6.03 6.94 23.43
C LEU A 37 4.58 6.79 23.92
N ASP A 38 3.80 5.94 23.26
CA ASP A 38 2.40 5.69 23.62
C ASP A 38 1.94 4.27 23.23
N PRO A 39 2.08 3.28 24.13
CA PRO A 39 1.67 1.91 23.86
C PRO A 39 0.14 1.71 23.84
N THR A 40 -0.65 2.71 24.27
CA THR A 40 -2.12 2.63 24.21
C THR A 40 -2.60 2.87 22.79
N SER A 41 -1.99 3.85 22.11
CA SER A 41 -2.25 4.20 20.72
C SER A 41 -1.54 3.29 19.73
N PHE A 42 -0.29 2.93 20.00
CA PHE A 42 0.60 2.24 19.06
C PHE A 42 0.91 0.82 19.50
N PHE A 43 0.78 -0.13 18.58
CA PHE A 43 1.12 -1.53 18.82
C PHE A 43 1.59 -2.22 17.55
N PHE A 44 2.06 -3.45 17.68
CA PHE A 44 2.24 -4.36 16.55
C PHE A 44 1.78 -5.77 16.95
N THR A 45 1.59 -6.62 15.95
CA THR A 45 1.33 -8.05 16.16
C THR A 45 2.53 -8.84 15.68
N GLU A 46 2.66 -10.10 16.10
CA GLU A 46 3.75 -11.00 15.69
C GLU A 46 4.05 -10.98 14.19
N HIS A 47 3.01 -10.95 13.35
CA HIS A 47 3.14 -10.86 11.88
C HIS A 47 3.96 -9.65 11.37
N TYR A 48 4.12 -8.61 12.18
CA TYR A 48 4.85 -7.38 11.85
C TYR A 48 6.22 -7.28 12.53
N ARG A 49 6.68 -8.30 13.25
CA ARG A 49 7.92 -8.25 14.05
C ARG A 49 9.12 -7.72 13.26
N ASP A 50 9.34 -8.26 12.06
CA ASP A 50 10.47 -7.92 11.19
C ASP A 50 10.12 -6.91 10.08
N TYR A 51 9.00 -6.20 10.22
CA TYR A 51 8.53 -5.23 9.24
C TYR A 51 8.30 -3.85 9.89
N PRO A 52 8.79 -2.75 9.28
CA PRO A 52 8.64 -1.41 9.84
C PRO A 52 7.22 -0.87 9.60
N ALA A 53 6.23 -1.49 10.24
CA ALA A 53 4.87 -1.02 10.29
C ALA A 53 4.34 -1.01 11.72
N VAL A 54 3.57 0.03 12.03
CA VAL A 54 2.88 0.20 13.31
C VAL A 54 1.37 0.11 13.10
N LEU A 55 0.67 -0.45 14.08
CA LEU A 55 -0.78 -0.42 14.15
C LEU A 55 -1.19 0.69 15.11
N ILE A 56 -2.14 1.51 14.67
CA ILE A 56 -2.61 2.70 15.40
C ILE A 56 -4.08 2.49 15.75
N ARG A 57 -4.42 2.57 17.04
CA ARG A 57 -5.82 2.62 17.50
C ARG A 57 -6.34 4.04 17.30
N LEU A 58 -7.27 4.21 16.36
CA LEU A 58 -7.75 5.54 15.97
C LEU A 58 -8.61 6.21 17.05
N ALA A 59 -9.16 5.43 17.98
CA ALA A 59 -9.92 5.93 19.11
C ALA A 59 -9.03 6.49 20.23
N GLU A 60 -7.81 5.96 20.38
CA GLU A 60 -6.91 6.30 21.49
C GLU A 60 -5.91 7.40 21.10
N VAL A 61 -5.48 7.40 19.83
CA VAL A 61 -4.42 8.32 19.39
C VAL A 61 -4.88 9.78 19.38
N PRO A 62 -4.13 10.70 20.03
CA PRO A 62 -4.39 12.13 19.92
C PRO A 62 -4.27 12.59 18.46
N ARG A 63 -5.21 13.42 18.00
CA ARG A 63 -5.25 13.88 16.59
C ARG A 63 -3.97 14.60 16.15
N SER A 64 -3.35 15.38 17.01
CA SER A 64 -2.07 16.06 16.73
C SER A 64 -0.95 15.05 16.50
N LEU A 65 -0.78 14.12 17.44
CA LEU A 65 0.21 13.06 17.36
C LEU A 65 0.01 12.19 16.11
N PHE A 66 -1.23 11.83 15.80
CA PHE A 66 -1.56 11.11 14.57
C PHE A 66 -1.11 11.86 13.31
N ALA A 67 -1.40 13.17 13.22
CA ALA A 67 -1.02 13.98 12.08
C ALA A 67 0.51 14.08 11.92
N ASP A 68 1.23 14.25 13.03
CA ASP A 68 2.70 14.32 13.04
C ASP A 68 3.31 12.99 12.58
N VAL A 69 2.84 11.87 13.14
CA VAL A 69 3.31 10.52 12.79
C VAL A 69 3.06 10.19 11.32
N VAL A 70 1.87 10.48 10.79
CA VAL A 70 1.55 10.22 9.38
C VAL A 70 2.39 11.11 8.45
N THR A 71 2.63 12.36 8.85
CA THR A 71 3.45 13.30 8.07
C THR A 71 4.90 12.83 7.98
N GLU A 72 5.48 12.42 9.11
CA GLU A 72 6.84 11.93 9.16
C GLU A 72 6.98 10.60 8.42
N ALA A 73 6.07 9.64 8.66
CA ALA A 73 6.03 8.37 7.94
C ALA A 73 5.98 8.58 6.43
N ARG A 74 5.17 9.54 5.95
CA ARG A 74 5.11 9.88 4.52
C ARG A 74 6.46 10.39 4.01
N ARG A 75 7.14 11.28 4.74
CA ARG A 75 8.47 11.80 4.35
C ARG A 75 9.48 10.67 4.24
N GLN A 76 9.52 9.80 5.23
CA GLN A 76 10.43 8.65 5.27
C GLN A 76 10.18 7.67 4.13
N VAL A 77 8.91 7.28 3.91
CA VAL A 77 8.54 6.31 2.86
C VAL A 77 8.75 6.90 1.46
N ALA A 78 8.49 8.19 1.25
CA ALA A 78 8.78 8.89 -0.02
C ALA A 78 10.28 8.97 -0.32
N ALA A 79 11.13 9.04 0.72
CA ALA A 79 12.59 9.05 0.57
C ALA A 79 13.16 7.67 0.20
N LEU A 80 12.41 6.58 0.42
CA LEU A 80 12.80 5.26 -0.05
C LEU A 80 12.81 5.24 -1.58
N ARG A 81 13.88 4.69 -2.19
CA ARG A 81 14.03 4.58 -3.65
C ARG A 81 12.70 4.15 -4.28
N ALA A 82 12.17 4.84 -5.28
CA ALA A 82 10.82 4.54 -5.80
C ALA A 82 10.61 3.04 -6.10
N ALA A 83 9.40 2.52 -5.87
CA ALA A 83 9.08 1.20 -6.40
C ALA A 83 9.12 1.28 -7.93
N ARG A 84 9.56 0.20 -8.58
CA ARG A 84 9.68 0.14 -10.04
C ARG A 84 8.42 0.76 -10.68
N PRO A 85 8.57 1.72 -11.62
CA PRO A 85 7.43 2.43 -12.17
C PRO A 85 6.39 1.42 -12.67
N ARG A 86 5.14 1.57 -12.23
CA ARG A 86 4.02 0.80 -12.81
C ARG A 86 4.03 1.08 -14.30
N HIS A 87 4.35 0.07 -15.11
CA HIS A 87 4.21 0.16 -16.55
C HIS A 87 2.72 0.43 -16.81
N LYS A 88 2.39 1.65 -17.26
CA LYS A 88 1.01 1.99 -17.65
C LYS A 88 0.61 0.96 -18.69
N SER A 89 -0.38 0.13 -18.38
CA SER A 89 -0.97 -0.78 -19.35
C SER A 89 -1.38 0.07 -20.54
N ARG A 90 -0.71 -0.08 -21.69
CA ARG A 90 -1.15 0.58 -22.93
C ARG A 90 -2.59 0.08 -23.17
N PRO A 91 -3.56 0.95 -23.48
CA PRO A 91 -4.90 0.50 -23.80
C PRO A 91 -4.78 -0.53 -24.93
N GLY A 92 -5.34 -1.72 -24.71
CA GLY A 92 -5.16 -2.86 -25.60
C GLY A 92 -5.50 -2.47 -27.05
N VAL A 93 -4.51 -2.58 -27.93
CA VAL A 93 -4.74 -2.56 -29.37
C VAL A 93 -5.64 -3.75 -29.66
N LYS A 94 -6.94 -3.51 -29.90
CA LYS A 94 -7.87 -4.53 -30.40
C LYS A 94 -7.26 -5.06 -31.70
N ARG A 95 -6.72 -6.28 -31.66
CA ARG A 95 -6.37 -7.03 -32.87
C ARG A 95 -7.64 -7.15 -33.70
N ARG A 96 -7.75 -6.37 -34.77
CA ARG A 96 -8.76 -6.58 -35.81
C ARG A 96 -8.58 -8.02 -36.29
N ALA A 97 -9.61 -8.84 -36.08
CA ALA A 97 -9.66 -10.19 -36.62
C ALA A 97 -9.57 -10.07 -38.15
N SER A 98 -8.53 -10.68 -38.73
CA SER A 98 -8.42 -10.86 -40.16
C SER A 98 -9.57 -11.77 -40.60
N SER A 99 -10.39 -11.22 -41.49
CA SER A 99 -11.40 -11.92 -42.26
C SER A 99 -10.79 -13.15 -42.94
N ARG A 100 -11.34 -14.33 -42.62
CA ARG A 100 -11.11 -15.58 -43.36
C ARG A 100 -11.59 -15.40 -44.81
N PRO A 101 -10.79 -15.70 -45.84
CA PRO A 101 -11.34 -15.82 -47.18
C PRO A 101 -12.09 -17.15 -47.30
N GLN A 102 -13.27 -17.05 -47.89
CA GLN A 102 -14.25 -18.09 -48.12
C GLN A 102 -13.76 -19.13 -49.14
N ARG A 103 -14.19 -20.37 -48.90
CA ARG A 103 -13.99 -21.58 -49.70
C ARG A 103 -14.19 -21.41 -51.22
N ARG A 104 -13.32 -22.06 -51.98
CA ARG A 104 -13.43 -22.59 -53.36
C ARG A 104 -12.56 -23.86 -53.35
N LEU A 105 -12.83 -25.00 -53.98
CA LEU A 105 -13.85 -25.59 -54.86
C LEU A 105 -13.54 -27.09 -54.81
N TRP A 106 -14.52 -27.98 -54.68
CA TRP A 106 -14.40 -29.38 -55.12
C TRP A 106 -15.80 -29.91 -55.46
N HIS A 107 -16.10 -30.01 -56.75
CA HIS A 107 -17.04 -30.98 -57.31
C HIS A 107 -16.53 -31.33 -58.72
N GLU A 108 -15.98 -32.53 -58.83
CA GLU A 108 -16.16 -33.42 -59.98
C GLU A 108 -17.03 -34.59 -59.49
#